data_AF-A0A832LZE8-F1
#
_entry.id   AF-A0A832LZE8-F1
#
_cell.length_a   1.000
_cell.length_b   1.000
_cell.length_c   1.000
_cell.angle_alpha   90.00
_cell.angle_beta   90.00
_cell.angle_gamma   90.00
#
_symmetry.space_group_name_H-M   'P 1'
#
loop_
_entity.id
_entity.type
_entity.pdbx_description
1 polymer ?
#
loop_
_entity_poly.entity_id
_entity_poly.type
_entity_poly.pdbx_seq_one_letter_code
_entity_poly.pdbx_strand_id
1 'polypeptide(L)'
;MERITVIIIFTGALLYAIFRYIIFGNVAWDQLPLFITNKALSFSGLILLIISPILKHYGKKENNIFRSAGFIFICLHSVISVIFLNKFYFLKFFNESGTFRFDSGISMIAGIISLISLLFVYFEKTGFGKNNNKLFYFILLILPLIHIFLIGYGSWLSFSSWPGGMPPITMISFLIYAAVLVINLIRKSFSI
;
A
#
# COMPACT_ATOMS: atom_id res chain seq x y z
N MET A 1 -11.56 -5.61 -20.44
CA MET A 1 -11.95 -6.23 -19.14
C MET A 1 -11.16 -5.65 -17.96
N GLU A 2 -9.92 -5.24 -18.20
CA GLU A 2 -8.95 -4.69 -17.26
C GLU A 2 -9.48 -3.48 -16.49
N ARG A 3 -10.11 -2.51 -17.17
CA ARG A 3 -10.70 -1.34 -16.50
C ARG A 3 -11.78 -1.72 -15.50
N ILE A 4 -12.62 -2.70 -15.84
CA ILE A 4 -13.65 -3.25 -14.96
C ILE A 4 -12.99 -3.91 -13.75
N THR A 5 -11.90 -4.67 -13.95
CA THR A 5 -11.14 -5.26 -12.84
C THR A 5 -10.58 -4.21 -11.89
N VAL A 6 -10.04 -3.09 -12.40
CA VAL A 6 -9.57 -1.96 -11.55
C VAL A 6 -10.71 -1.41 -10.70
N ILE A 7 -11.88 -1.18 -11.31
CA ILE A 7 -13.07 -0.69 -10.60
C ILE A 7 -13.50 -1.69 -9.53
N ILE A 8 -13.58 -2.98 -9.85
CA ILE A 8 -13.95 -4.02 -8.89
C ILE A 8 -12.99 -4.06 -7.71
N ILE A 9 -11.67 -4.02 -7.95
CA ILE A 9 -10.66 -4.04 -6.88
C ILE A 9 -10.80 -2.81 -5.99
N PHE A 10 -10.94 -1.62 -6.57
CA PHE A 10 -11.11 -0.38 -5.81
C PHE A 10 -12.41 -0.38 -5.01
N THR A 11 -13.54 -0.72 -5.63
CA THR A 11 -14.85 -0.78 -4.97
C THR A 11 -14.85 -1.83 -3.86
N GLY A 12 -14.24 -3.01 -4.07
CA GLY A 12 -14.10 -4.03 -3.04
C GLY A 12 -13.26 -3.55 -1.86
N ALA A 13 -12.13 -2.88 -2.11
CA ALA A 13 -11.30 -2.28 -1.07
C ALA A 13 -12.04 -1.16 -0.30
N LEU A 14 -12.82 -0.34 -1.00
CA LEU A 14 -13.62 0.72 -0.40
C LEU A 14 -14.74 0.17 0.46
N LEU A 15 -15.49 -0.83 -0.03
CA LEU A 15 -16.52 -1.51 0.74
C LEU A 15 -15.93 -2.14 2.00
N TYR A 16 -14.81 -2.86 1.87
CA TYR A 16 -14.10 -3.43 3.02
C TYR A 16 -13.75 -2.34 4.06
N ALA A 17 -13.23 -1.20 3.61
CA ALA A 17 -12.90 -0.10 4.50
C ALA A 17 -14.16 0.53 5.13
N ILE A 18 -15.25 0.71 4.40
CA ILE A 18 -16.52 1.21 4.94
C ILE A 18 -17.03 0.29 6.06
N PHE A 19 -17.14 -1.02 5.77
CA PHE A 19 -17.61 -1.98 6.77
C PHE A 19 -16.72 -1.98 8.02
N ARG A 20 -15.40 -2.05 7.83
CA ARG A 20 -14.48 -2.14 8.96
C ARG A 20 -14.40 -0.86 9.79
N TYR A 21 -14.32 0.31 9.17
CA TYR A 21 -14.00 1.55 9.88
C TYR A 21 -15.25 2.35 10.27
N ILE A 22 -16.29 2.35 9.43
CA ILE A 22 -17.53 3.11 9.67
C ILE A 22 -18.61 2.23 10.32
N ILE A 23 -18.94 1.08 9.71
CA ILE A 23 -20.09 0.28 10.16
C ILE A 23 -19.79 -0.46 11.46
N PHE A 24 -18.65 -1.16 11.52
CA PHE A 24 -18.23 -1.90 12.71
C PHE A 24 -17.24 -1.13 13.59
N GLY A 25 -16.66 -0.05 13.05
CA GLY A 25 -15.76 0.83 13.76
C GLY A 25 -16.48 2.08 14.25
N ASN A 26 -15.70 3.02 14.80
CA ASN A 26 -16.22 4.28 15.35
C ASN A 26 -15.84 5.49 14.50
N VAL A 27 -15.54 5.31 13.21
CA VAL A 27 -15.18 6.41 12.31
C VAL A 27 -16.45 7.04 11.74
N ALA A 28 -16.58 8.36 11.88
CA ALA A 28 -17.73 9.10 11.38
C ALA A 28 -17.79 9.13 9.84
N TRP A 29 -19.01 9.31 9.29
CA TRP A 29 -19.26 9.26 7.84
C TRP A 29 -18.61 10.39 7.05
N ASP A 30 -18.37 11.53 7.67
CA ASP A 30 -17.65 12.68 7.10
C ASP A 30 -16.19 12.34 6.73
N GLN A 31 -15.63 11.28 7.34
CA GLN A 31 -14.30 10.77 7.05
C GLN A 31 -14.24 9.92 5.76
N LEU A 32 -15.39 9.63 5.13
CA LEU A 32 -15.48 8.79 3.94
C LEU A 32 -14.67 9.35 2.74
N PRO A 33 -14.84 10.63 2.33
CA PRO A 33 -14.28 11.13 1.06
C PRO A 33 -12.76 11.06 1.00
N LEU A 34 -12.10 11.25 2.14
CA LEU A 34 -10.65 11.32 2.20
C LEU A 34 -10.04 10.20 3.05
N PHE A 35 -10.36 10.09 4.33
CA PHE A 35 -9.68 9.14 5.21
C PHE A 35 -9.96 7.68 4.85
N ILE A 36 -11.21 7.31 4.60
CA ILE A 36 -11.58 5.94 4.22
C ILE A 36 -11.16 5.65 2.78
N THR A 37 -11.40 6.58 1.86
CA THR A 37 -10.96 6.45 0.46
C THR A 37 -9.44 6.29 0.36
N ASN A 38 -8.65 6.97 1.19
CA ASN A 38 -7.18 6.81 1.24
C ASN A 38 -6.75 5.38 1.59
N LYS A 39 -7.49 4.70 2.48
CA LYS A 39 -7.22 3.29 2.81
C LYS A 39 -7.56 2.36 1.64
N ALA A 40 -8.63 2.67 0.91
CA ALA A 40 -9.00 1.93 -0.29
C ALA A 40 -7.96 2.13 -1.41
N LEU A 41 -7.50 3.37 -1.63
CA LEU A 41 -6.46 3.70 -2.61
C LEU A 41 -5.16 2.97 -2.31
N SER A 42 -4.68 2.99 -1.07
CA SER A 42 -3.43 2.31 -0.72
C SER A 42 -3.51 0.81 -0.94
N PHE A 43 -4.61 0.18 -0.52
CA PHE A 43 -4.78 -1.27 -0.64
C PHE A 43 -5.00 -1.72 -2.09
N SER A 44 -5.87 -1.04 -2.83
CA SER A 44 -6.12 -1.35 -4.25
C SER A 44 -4.87 -1.05 -5.09
N GLY A 45 -4.16 0.03 -4.81
CA GLY A 45 -2.91 0.37 -5.48
C GLY A 45 -1.87 -0.72 -5.34
N LEU A 46 -1.71 -1.26 -4.13
CA LEU A 46 -0.84 -2.39 -3.83
C LEU A 46 -1.21 -3.64 -4.64
N ILE A 47 -2.49 -4.02 -4.62
CA ILE A 47 -2.99 -5.21 -5.33
C ILE A 47 -2.73 -5.07 -6.83
N LEU A 48 -3.01 -3.90 -7.41
CA LEU A 48 -2.84 -3.65 -8.84
C LEU A 48 -1.35 -3.69 -9.27
N LEU A 49 -0.46 -3.13 -8.47
CA LEU A 49 0.99 -3.20 -8.69
C LEU A 49 1.51 -4.64 -8.61
N ILE A 50 0.92 -5.47 -7.75
CA ILE A 50 1.32 -6.88 -7.55
C ILE A 50 0.76 -7.80 -8.65
N ILE A 51 -0.49 -7.61 -9.08
CA ILE A 51 -1.13 -8.50 -10.06
C ILE A 51 -0.40 -8.44 -11.40
N SER A 52 0.08 -7.26 -11.82
CA SER A 52 0.76 -7.10 -13.12
C SER A 52 1.98 -8.03 -13.31
N PRO A 53 2.97 -8.06 -12.39
CA PRO A 53 4.10 -8.99 -12.48
C PRO A 53 3.67 -10.46 -12.28
N ILE A 54 2.65 -10.75 -11.47
CA ILE A 54 2.12 -12.13 -11.34
C ILE A 54 1.51 -12.62 -12.66
N LEU A 55 0.75 -11.79 -13.37
CA LEU A 55 0.18 -12.19 -14.66
C LEU A 55 1.27 -12.43 -15.70
N LYS A 56 2.31 -11.58 -15.71
CA LYS A 56 3.51 -11.80 -16.51
C LYS A 56 4.15 -13.14 -16.23
N HIS A 57 4.18 -13.53 -14.95
CA HIS A 57 4.71 -14.80 -14.53
C HIS A 57 3.95 -15.99 -15.15
N TYR A 58 2.62 -15.95 -15.22
CA TYR A 58 1.81 -17.00 -15.87
C TYR A 58 1.74 -16.90 -17.40
N GLY A 59 2.76 -16.30 -18.03
CA GLY A 59 2.88 -16.20 -19.49
C GLY A 59 1.96 -15.17 -20.14
N LYS A 60 1.24 -14.35 -19.36
CA LYS A 60 0.44 -13.25 -19.91
C LYS A 60 1.31 -12.02 -20.15
N LYS A 61 0.85 -11.08 -20.98
CA LYS A 61 1.53 -9.79 -21.12
C LYS A 61 1.35 -8.98 -19.83
N GLU A 62 2.39 -8.23 -19.46
CA GLU A 62 2.32 -7.26 -18.38
C GLU A 62 1.19 -6.26 -18.66
N ASN A 63 0.33 -6.04 -17.67
CA ASN A 63 -0.86 -5.23 -17.87
C ASN A 63 -0.59 -3.78 -17.49
N ASN A 64 -0.33 -2.95 -18.50
CA ASN A 64 -0.06 -1.53 -18.31
C ASN A 64 -1.19 -0.79 -17.59
N ILE A 65 -2.46 -1.19 -17.76
CA ILE A 65 -3.60 -0.56 -17.08
C ILE A 65 -3.49 -0.79 -15.56
N PHE A 66 -3.17 -2.01 -15.13
CA PHE A 66 -2.99 -2.32 -13.70
C PHE A 66 -1.78 -1.59 -13.11
N ARG A 67 -0.65 -1.60 -13.82
CA ARG A 67 0.56 -0.88 -13.40
C ARG A 67 0.31 0.62 -13.25
N SER A 68 -0.29 1.26 -14.26
CA SER A 68 -0.58 2.70 -14.22
C SER A 68 -1.64 3.07 -13.19
N ALA A 69 -2.72 2.31 -13.07
CA ALA A 69 -3.74 2.54 -12.05
C ALA A 69 -3.18 2.36 -10.64
N GLY A 70 -2.41 1.28 -10.42
CA GLY A 70 -1.76 1.02 -9.13
C GLY A 70 -0.77 2.12 -8.75
N PHE A 71 0.05 2.57 -9.70
CA PHE A 71 0.96 3.70 -9.52
C PHE A 71 0.21 4.99 -9.13
N ILE A 72 -0.83 5.37 -9.88
CA ILE A 72 -1.64 6.56 -9.59
C ILE A 72 -2.27 6.46 -8.20
N PHE A 73 -2.82 5.30 -7.83
CA PHE A 73 -3.46 5.10 -6.52
C PHE A 73 -2.45 5.24 -5.37
N ILE A 74 -1.23 4.70 -5.52
CA ILE A 74 -0.18 4.88 -4.52
C ILE A 74 0.27 6.34 -4.44
N CYS A 75 0.43 7.05 -5.56
CA CYS A 75 0.75 8.47 -5.55
C CYS A 75 -0.34 9.31 -4.85
N LEU A 76 -1.61 9.06 -5.17
CA LEU A 76 -2.74 9.71 -4.50
C LEU A 76 -2.76 9.39 -3.01
N HIS A 77 -2.56 8.13 -2.65
CA HIS A 77 -2.45 7.71 -1.25
C HIS A 77 -1.35 8.49 -0.51
N SER A 78 -0.17 8.64 -1.11
CA SER A 78 0.94 9.37 -0.50
C SER A 78 0.61 10.86 -0.31
N VAL A 79 0.05 11.52 -1.33
CA VAL A 79 -0.36 12.93 -1.24
C VAL A 79 -1.40 13.13 -0.15
N ILE A 80 -2.45 12.31 -0.15
CA ILE A 80 -3.52 12.38 0.87
C ILE A 80 -2.93 12.12 2.26
N SER A 81 -2.06 11.13 2.40
CA SER A 81 -1.46 10.79 3.70
C SER A 81 -0.60 11.93 4.26
N VAL A 82 0.12 12.67 3.41
CA VAL A 82 0.86 13.88 3.83
C VAL A 82 -0.08 14.98 4.33
N ILE A 83 -1.21 15.20 3.65
CA ILE A 83 -2.22 16.18 4.09
C ILE A 83 -2.78 15.82 5.48
N PHE A 84 -2.98 14.53 5.76
CA PHE A 84 -3.50 14.05 7.05
C PHE A 84 -2.43 13.81 8.12
N LEU A 85 -1.15 14.07 7.84
CA LEU A 85 -0.06 13.66 8.71
C LEU A 85 0.03 14.56 9.96
N ASN A 86 -0.87 14.33 10.90
CA ASN A 86 -0.94 15.03 12.16
C ASN A 86 -1.47 14.11 13.28
N LYS A 87 -1.29 14.55 14.52
CA LYS A 87 -1.63 13.80 15.72
C LYS A 87 -3.13 13.48 15.85
N PHE A 88 -4.01 14.31 15.30
CA PHE A 88 -5.47 14.09 15.37
C PHE A 88 -5.88 12.83 14.58
N TYR A 89 -5.30 12.62 13.40
CA TYR A 89 -5.62 11.48 12.54
C TYR A 89 -4.77 10.24 12.85
N PHE A 90 -3.52 10.43 13.29
CA PHE A 90 -2.56 9.34 13.48
C PHE A 90 -1.95 9.37 14.88
N LEU A 91 -2.77 9.33 15.94
CA LEU A 91 -2.30 9.35 17.33
C LEU A 91 -1.14 8.38 17.60
N LYS A 92 -1.17 7.19 17.00
CA LYS A 92 -0.12 6.16 17.15
C LYS A 92 1.24 6.56 16.58
N PHE A 93 1.31 7.59 15.74
CA PHE A 93 2.55 8.01 15.07
C PHE A 93 3.34 9.02 15.88
N PHE A 94 2.70 9.69 16.84
CA PHE A 94 3.25 10.82 17.55
C PHE A 94 3.42 10.52 19.04
N ASN A 95 4.45 11.11 19.64
CA ASN A 95 4.62 11.19 21.08
C ASN A 95 3.63 12.20 21.68
N GLU A 96 3.56 12.24 23.01
CA GLU A 96 2.76 13.25 23.71
C GLU A 96 3.19 14.67 23.34
N SER A 97 4.51 14.90 23.20
CA SER A 97 5.13 16.16 22.75
C SER A 97 4.78 16.58 21.31
N GLY A 98 4.13 15.71 20.53
CA GLY A 98 3.77 15.99 19.14
C GLY A 98 4.88 15.69 18.12
N THR A 99 6.05 15.20 18.55
CA THR A 99 7.09 14.69 17.65
C THR A 99 6.76 13.27 17.18
N PHE A 100 7.34 12.82 16.06
CA PHE A 100 7.20 11.42 15.64
C PHE A 100 7.82 10.47 16.67
N ARG A 101 7.14 9.34 16.89
CA ARG A 101 7.78 8.17 17.51
C ARG A 101 8.87 7.63 16.58
N PHE A 102 9.87 6.97 17.16
CA PHE A 102 11.01 6.44 16.41
C PHE A 102 10.58 5.44 15.32
N ASP A 103 9.73 4.47 15.66
CA ASP A 103 9.16 3.48 14.74
C ASP A 103 8.38 4.14 13.58
N SER A 104 7.63 5.18 13.92
CA SER A 104 6.81 5.94 12.97
C SER A 104 7.68 6.77 12.03
N GLY A 105 8.75 7.38 12.54
CA GLY A 105 9.75 8.07 11.72
C GLY A 105 10.43 7.14 10.70
N ILE A 106 10.84 5.95 11.13
CA ILE A 106 11.41 4.93 10.22
C ILE A 106 10.38 4.51 9.17
N SER A 107 9.13 4.27 9.59
CA SER A 107 8.06 3.93 8.65
C SER A 107 7.84 5.02 7.59
N MET A 108 7.86 6.30 7.98
CA MET A 108 7.67 7.40 7.02
C MET A 108 8.82 7.49 6.03
N ILE A 109 10.07 7.38 6.50
CA ILE A 109 11.25 7.36 5.62
C ILE A 109 11.18 6.16 4.66
N ALA A 110 10.82 4.97 5.16
CA ALA A 110 10.64 3.79 4.32
C ALA A 110 9.57 4.01 3.24
N GLY A 111 8.44 4.64 3.58
CA GLY A 111 7.39 4.99 2.64
C GLY A 111 7.86 6.00 1.57
N ILE A 112 8.58 7.04 1.98
CA ILE A 112 9.13 8.06 1.06
C ILE A 112 10.13 7.45 0.07
N ILE A 113 11.10 6.69 0.58
CA ILE A 113 12.11 6.05 -0.28
C ILE A 113 11.47 5.02 -1.21
N SER A 114 10.43 4.31 -0.74
CA SER A 114 9.64 3.40 -1.58
C SER A 114 8.93 4.14 -2.71
N LEU A 115 8.28 5.27 -2.43
CA LEU A 115 7.59 6.07 -3.44
C LEU A 115 8.57 6.60 -4.49
N ILE A 116 9.73 7.11 -4.07
CA ILE A 116 10.79 7.56 -4.98
C ILE A 116 11.24 6.40 -5.87
N SER A 117 11.48 5.23 -5.29
CA SER A 117 11.89 4.04 -6.04
C SER A 117 10.81 3.59 -7.03
N LEU A 118 9.54 3.68 -6.65
CA LEU A 118 8.40 3.38 -7.51
C LEU A 118 8.35 4.33 -8.71
N LEU A 119 8.59 5.64 -8.49
CA LEU A 119 8.67 6.63 -9.55
C LEU A 119 9.77 6.28 -10.56
N PHE A 120 10.98 5.99 -10.08
CA PHE A 120 12.09 5.60 -10.96
C PHE A 120 11.77 4.35 -11.78
N VAL A 121 11.28 3.29 -11.14
CA VAL A 121 10.91 2.03 -11.82
C VAL A 121 9.78 2.23 -12.83
N TYR A 122 8.77 3.05 -12.49
CA TYR A 122 7.66 3.32 -13.39
C TYR A 122 8.12 4.07 -14.65
N PHE A 123 8.91 5.14 -14.48
CA PHE A 123 9.36 6.00 -15.56
C PHE A 123 10.43 5.36 -16.46
N GLU A 124 11.31 4.52 -15.89
CA GLU A 124 12.26 3.72 -16.67
C GLU A 124 11.53 2.86 -17.70
N LYS A 125 10.48 2.14 -17.27
CA LYS A 125 9.64 1.30 -18.15
C LYS A 125 8.85 2.10 -19.18
N THR A 126 8.59 3.39 -18.97
CA THR A 126 7.93 4.27 -19.96
C THR A 126 8.91 4.96 -20.92
N GLY A 127 10.21 4.64 -20.83
CA GLY A 127 11.24 5.16 -21.75
C GLY A 127 11.89 6.46 -21.30
N PHE A 128 11.61 6.95 -20.08
CA PHE A 128 12.23 8.15 -19.52
C PHE A 128 13.56 7.78 -18.85
N GLY A 129 14.62 7.67 -19.65
CA GLY A 129 15.96 7.27 -19.19
C GLY A 129 16.07 5.77 -18.90
N LYS A 130 16.91 5.06 -19.66
CA LYS A 130 17.24 3.65 -19.36
C LYS A 130 18.20 3.60 -18.18
N ASN A 131 17.67 3.54 -16.97
CA ASN A 131 18.48 3.35 -15.78
C ASN A 131 18.12 2.01 -15.14
N ASN A 132 18.83 0.94 -15.57
CA ASN A 132 18.62 -0.45 -15.12
C ASN A 132 19.14 -0.67 -13.68
N ASN A 133 18.87 0.28 -12.80
CA ASN A 133 19.40 0.31 -11.45
C ASN A 133 18.59 -0.65 -10.58
N LYS A 134 19.09 -1.88 -10.48
CA LYS A 134 18.56 -2.96 -9.64
C LYS A 134 18.34 -2.54 -8.19
N LEU A 135 19.04 -1.51 -7.71
CA LEU A 135 18.84 -0.95 -6.37
C LEU A 135 17.39 -0.50 -6.14
N PHE A 136 16.77 0.21 -7.08
CA PHE A 136 15.40 0.71 -6.88
C PHE A 136 14.38 -0.43 -6.82
N TYR A 137 14.57 -1.48 -7.61
CA TYR A 137 13.75 -2.70 -7.52
C TYR A 137 13.93 -3.41 -6.18
N PHE A 138 15.18 -3.51 -5.68
CA PHE A 138 15.46 -4.13 -4.39
C PHE A 138 14.85 -3.34 -3.23
N ILE A 139 14.97 -2.01 -3.27
CA ILE A 139 14.35 -1.11 -2.30
C ILE A 139 12.83 -1.29 -2.29
N LEU A 140 12.20 -1.35 -3.47
CA LEU A 140 10.76 -1.58 -3.58
C LEU A 140 10.32 -2.90 -2.99
N LEU A 141 11.14 -3.95 -3.03
CA LEU A 141 10.78 -5.25 -2.45
C LEU A 141 10.72 -5.25 -0.93
N ILE A 142 11.46 -4.35 -0.26
CA ILE A 142 11.68 -4.42 1.19
C ILE A 142 11.02 -3.26 1.92
N LEU A 143 11.23 -2.03 1.47
CA LEU A 143 10.81 -0.85 2.24
C LEU A 143 9.27 -0.71 2.38
N PRO A 144 8.42 -1.09 1.40
CA PRO A 144 6.98 -1.12 1.60
C PRO A 144 6.55 -2.10 2.71
N LEU A 145 7.23 -3.24 2.86
CA LEU A 145 6.95 -4.18 3.96
C LEU A 145 7.30 -3.56 5.30
N ILE A 146 8.47 -2.92 5.41
CA ILE A 146 8.88 -2.23 6.63
C ILE A 146 7.88 -1.12 6.97
N HIS A 147 7.51 -0.31 5.98
CA HIS A 147 6.52 0.75 6.13
C HIS A 147 5.19 0.21 6.68
N ILE A 148 4.60 -0.80 6.03
CA ILE A 148 3.31 -1.39 6.43
C ILE A 148 3.41 -2.09 7.79
N PHE A 149 4.50 -2.83 8.02
CA PHE A 149 4.73 -3.55 9.27
C PHE A 149 4.74 -2.59 10.45
N LEU A 150 5.58 -1.55 10.42
CA LEU A 150 5.73 -0.61 11.52
C LEU A 150 4.45 0.19 11.83
N ILE A 151 3.56 0.37 10.86
CA ILE A 151 2.25 1.01 11.06
C ILE A 151 1.26 0.06 11.76
N GLY A 152 1.34 -1.24 11.48
CA GLY A 152 0.29 -2.19 11.79
C GLY A 152 0.56 -3.15 12.95
N TYR A 153 1.81 -3.56 13.14
CA TYR A 153 2.19 -4.74 13.93
C TYR A 153 1.56 -4.79 15.33
N GLY A 154 1.54 -3.66 16.04
CA GLY A 154 1.01 -3.58 17.40
C GLY A 154 -0.50 -3.84 17.54
N SER A 155 -1.25 -4.00 16.45
CA SER A 155 -2.69 -4.29 16.46
C SER A 155 -3.10 -5.56 15.71
N TRP A 156 -2.14 -6.23 15.06
CA TRP A 156 -2.46 -7.39 14.22
C TRP A 156 -2.93 -8.58 15.03
N LEU A 157 -2.29 -8.91 16.15
CA LEU A 157 -2.66 -10.10 16.94
C LEU A 157 -3.72 -9.85 18.01
N SER A 158 -4.23 -8.62 18.10
CA SER A 158 -5.27 -8.24 19.04
C SER A 158 -6.65 -8.53 18.47
N PHE A 159 -6.97 -9.80 18.20
CA PHE A 159 -8.20 -10.23 17.52
C PHE A 159 -9.49 -9.69 18.17
N SER A 160 -9.54 -9.60 19.50
CA SER A 160 -10.68 -9.04 20.25
C SER A 160 -10.92 -7.55 19.97
N SER A 161 -9.93 -6.84 19.43
CA SER A 161 -10.03 -5.41 19.09
C SER A 161 -10.40 -5.16 17.63
N TRP A 162 -10.60 -6.22 16.84
CA TRP A 162 -10.92 -6.09 15.41
C TRP A 162 -12.39 -5.69 15.22
N PRO A 163 -12.68 -4.52 14.62
CA PRO A 163 -14.04 -4.11 14.31
C PRO A 163 -14.76 -5.16 13.46
N GLY A 164 -15.86 -5.72 13.98
CA GLY A 164 -16.63 -6.77 13.30
C GLY A 164 -15.85 -8.08 13.06
N GLY A 165 -14.76 -8.31 13.81
CA GLY A 165 -13.86 -9.44 13.57
C GLY A 165 -13.04 -9.31 12.27
N MET A 166 -13.03 -8.14 11.63
CA MET A 166 -12.36 -7.93 10.35
C MET A 166 -10.87 -7.57 10.53
N PRO A 167 -9.94 -8.29 9.88
CA PRO A 167 -8.51 -8.03 10.00
C PRO A 167 -8.14 -6.59 9.58
N PRO A 168 -7.11 -5.98 10.17
CA PRO A 168 -6.59 -4.70 9.71
C PRO A 168 -6.16 -4.74 8.24
N ILE A 169 -6.52 -3.72 7.46
CA ILE A 169 -6.07 -3.63 6.04
C ILE A 169 -4.54 -3.73 5.95
N THR A 170 -3.82 -3.13 6.89
CA THR A 170 -2.35 -3.20 6.94
C THR A 170 -1.82 -4.63 7.08
N MET A 171 -2.52 -5.49 7.83
CA MET A 171 -2.16 -6.90 7.96
C MET A 171 -2.35 -7.64 6.63
N ILE A 172 -3.51 -7.45 6.00
CA ILE A 172 -3.82 -8.09 4.71
C ILE A 172 -2.81 -7.63 3.64
N SER A 173 -2.55 -6.32 3.57
CA SER A 173 -1.54 -5.73 2.68
C SER A 173 -0.16 -6.34 2.91
N PHE A 174 0.26 -6.46 4.17
CA PHE A 174 1.55 -7.05 4.52
C PHE A 174 1.63 -8.51 4.07
N LEU A 175 0.62 -9.33 4.34
CA LEU A 175 0.61 -10.74 3.98
C LEU A 175 0.63 -10.96 2.47
N ILE A 176 -0.17 -10.20 1.71
CA ILE A 176 -0.17 -10.27 0.24
C ILE A 176 1.20 -9.88 -0.30
N TYR A 177 1.76 -8.77 0.18
CA TYR A 177 3.07 -8.30 -0.29
C TYR A 177 4.19 -9.28 0.08
N ALA A 178 4.19 -9.79 1.31
CA ALA A 178 5.19 -10.75 1.79
C ALA A 178 5.13 -12.05 0.99
N ALA A 179 3.93 -12.56 0.68
CA ALA A 179 3.77 -13.74 -0.17
C ALA A 179 4.41 -13.54 -1.55
N VAL A 180 4.21 -12.37 -2.16
CA VAL A 180 4.82 -12.03 -3.46
C VAL A 180 6.34 -11.95 -3.37
N LEU A 181 6.86 -11.34 -2.31
CA LEU A 181 8.30 -11.29 -2.06
C LEU A 181 8.88 -12.69 -1.95
N VAL A 182 8.27 -13.57 -1.15
CA VAL A 182 8.71 -14.96 -0.98
C VAL A 182 8.69 -15.71 -2.31
N ILE A 183 7.64 -15.55 -3.12
CA ILE A 183 7.56 -16.15 -4.46
C ILE A 183 8.71 -15.64 -5.35
N ASN A 184 8.98 -14.33 -5.35
CA ASN A 184 10.06 -13.75 -6.15
C ASN A 184 11.45 -14.24 -5.72
N LEU A 185 11.68 -14.37 -4.40
CA LEU A 185 12.94 -14.87 -3.82
C LEU A 185 13.17 -16.35 -4.17
N ILE A 186 12.17 -17.22 -3.98
CA ILE A 186 12.27 -18.65 -4.31
C ILE A 186 12.64 -18.84 -5.78
N ARG A 187 12.17 -17.94 -6.65
CA ARG A 187 12.29 -18.08 -8.11
C ARG A 187 13.46 -17.31 -8.72
N LYS A 188 14.21 -16.56 -7.92
CA LYS A 188 15.28 -15.65 -8.37
C LYS A 188 14.81 -14.70 -9.49
N SER A 189 13.53 -14.34 -9.49
CA SER A 189 12.92 -13.46 -10.51
C SER A 189 12.57 -12.13 -9.84
N PHE A 190 13.41 -11.13 -10.07
CA PHE A 190 13.19 -9.78 -9.55
C PHE A 190 12.38 -8.97 -10.56
N SER A 191 11.05 -9.08 -10.51
CA SER A 191 10.17 -8.18 -11.26
C SER A 191 9.02 -7.69 -10.38
N ILE A 192 8.98 -6.38 -10.15
CA ILE A 192 7.80 -5.63 -9.73
C ILE A 192 7.33 -4.80 -10.94
#